data_AF-A0A2H5YYG4-F1
#
_entry.id   AF-A0A2H5YYG4-F1
#
_cell.length_a   1.000
_cell.length_b   1.000
_cell.length_c   1.000
_cell.angle_alpha   90.00
_cell.angle_beta   90.00
_cell.angle_gamma   90.00
#
_symmetry.space_group_name_H-M   'P 1'
#
loop_
_entity.id
_entity.type
_entity.pdbx_description
1 polymer ?
#
loop_
_entity_poly.entity_id
_entity_poly.type
_entity_poly.pdbx_seq_one_letter_code
_entity_poly.pdbx_strand_id
1 'polypeptide(L)'
;MTTYRAVLEPVLSPAALAVLDRLTPVICALYQLEMLLDTAVPAEDHARLRDRLVSRLERIVAILPADVSPTANEIFTAVEVLVMDVLGRELRIGEEIARLETLTEVFRSDPYLYQLVRGQAN
;
A
#
# COMPACT_ATOMS: atom_id res chain seq x y z
N MET A 1 -16.37 13.79 4.93
CA MET A 1 -15.38 12.97 5.64
C MET A 1 -14.50 12.33 4.59
N THR A 2 -13.19 12.56 4.60
CA THR A 2 -12.27 12.01 3.60
C THR A 2 -11.69 10.71 4.13
N THR A 3 -11.70 9.65 3.32
CA THR A 3 -11.16 8.34 3.69
C THR A 3 -9.70 8.19 3.26
N TYR A 4 -8.98 7.18 3.77
CA TYR A 4 -7.62 6.88 3.31
C TYR A 4 -7.55 6.68 1.81
N ARG A 5 -8.54 5.99 1.23
CA ARG A 5 -8.64 5.81 -0.21
C ARG A 5 -8.56 7.14 -0.97
N ALA A 6 -9.33 8.14 -0.54
CA ALA A 6 -9.35 9.47 -1.15
C ALA A 6 -8.08 10.30 -0.87
N VAL A 7 -7.39 10.05 0.24
CA VAL A 7 -6.09 10.68 0.52
C VAL A 7 -5.00 10.12 -0.38
N LEU A 8 -5.02 8.80 -0.65
CA LEU A 8 -4.04 8.07 -1.45
C LEU A 8 -4.26 8.20 -2.97
N GLU A 9 -5.49 8.42 -3.41
CA GLU A 9 -5.86 8.55 -4.83
C GLU A 9 -4.97 9.49 -5.67
N PRO A 10 -4.61 10.71 -5.19
CA PRO A 10 -3.74 11.60 -5.96
C PRO A 10 -2.25 11.23 -5.92
N VAL A 11 -1.84 10.22 -5.14
CA VAL A 11 -0.43 9.85 -4.94
C VAL A 11 -0.09 8.52 -5.60
N LEU A 12 -1.01 7.56 -5.55
CA LEU A 12 -0.80 6.21 -6.04
C LEU A 12 -1.31 6.04 -7.47
N SER A 13 -0.63 5.21 -8.26
CA SER A 13 -1.15 4.81 -9.56
C SER A 13 -2.53 4.11 -9.43
N PRO A 14 -3.39 4.20 -10.46
CA PRO A 14 -4.67 3.49 -10.47
C PRO A 14 -4.53 1.98 -10.27
N ALA A 15 -3.45 1.39 -10.80
CA ALA A 15 -3.13 -0.02 -10.59
C ALA A 15 -2.82 -0.33 -9.12
N ALA A 16 -1.99 0.49 -8.46
CA ALA A 16 -1.68 0.33 -7.05
C ALA A 16 -2.94 0.45 -6.17
N LEU A 17 -3.82 1.42 -6.45
CA LEU A 17 -5.10 1.57 -5.74
C LEU A 17 -6.01 0.36 -5.93
N ALA A 18 -6.16 -0.13 -7.17
CA ALA A 18 -6.98 -1.30 -7.46
C ALA A 18 -6.46 -2.56 -6.76
N VAL A 19 -5.14 -2.70 -6.63
CA VAL A 19 -4.52 -3.78 -5.86
C VAL A 19 -4.76 -3.60 -4.37
N LEU A 20 -4.59 -2.40 -3.82
CA LEU A 20 -4.86 -2.11 -2.41
C LEU A 20 -6.32 -2.37 -2.04
N ASP A 21 -7.28 -1.97 -2.88
CA ASP A 21 -8.71 -2.26 -2.70
C ASP A 21 -8.92 -3.78 -2.58
N ARG A 22 -8.33 -4.57 -3.48
CA ARG A 22 -8.41 -6.04 -3.46
C ARG A 22 -7.71 -6.68 -2.25
N LEU A 23 -6.59 -6.12 -1.82
CA LEU A 23 -5.83 -6.65 -0.68
C LEU A 23 -6.36 -6.21 0.67
N THR A 24 -7.24 -5.21 0.72
CA THR A 24 -7.77 -4.66 1.96
C THR A 24 -8.28 -5.73 2.93
N PRO A 25 -9.07 -6.75 2.51
CA PRO A 25 -9.51 -7.81 3.41
C PRO A 25 -8.35 -8.62 4.02
N VAL A 26 -7.33 -8.91 3.21
CA VAL A 26 -6.14 -9.66 3.63
C VAL A 26 -5.31 -8.82 4.60
N ILE A 27 -5.07 -7.55 4.28
CA ILE A 27 -4.34 -6.62 5.14
C ILE A 27 -5.08 -6.46 6.47
N CYS A 28 -6.40 -6.27 6.45
CA CYS A 28 -7.20 -6.22 7.66
C CYS A 28 -7.07 -7.49 8.50
N ALA A 29 -7.08 -8.68 7.89
CA ALA A 29 -6.88 -9.94 8.62
C ALA A 29 -5.46 -10.04 9.23
N LEU A 30 -4.41 -9.71 8.45
CA LEU A 30 -3.00 -9.79 8.87
C LEU A 30 -2.67 -8.83 10.02
N TYR A 31 -3.27 -7.64 10.01
CA TYR A 31 -3.04 -6.60 11.00
C TYR A 31 -4.21 -6.48 12.00
N GLN A 32 -5.16 -7.42 12.02
CA GLN A 32 -6.34 -7.42 12.90
C GLN A 32 -7.05 -6.07 12.94
N LEU A 33 -7.30 -5.51 11.77
CA LEU A 33 -7.99 -4.24 11.57
C LEU A 33 -9.43 -4.49 11.20
N GLU A 34 -10.34 -3.67 11.73
CA GLU A 34 -11.73 -3.69 11.31
C GLU A 34 -11.90 -3.06 9.92
N MET A 35 -11.16 -1.98 9.64
CA MET A 35 -11.27 -1.20 8.43
C MET A 35 -9.93 -0.53 8.09
N LEU A 36 -9.63 -0.40 6.79
CA LEU A 36 -8.39 0.18 6.28
C LEU A 36 -8.67 1.40 5.39
N LEU A 37 -9.00 1.17 4.11
CA LEU A 37 -9.11 2.24 3.12
C LEU A 37 -10.31 3.16 3.33
N ASP A 38 -11.38 2.63 3.93
CA ASP A 38 -12.60 3.39 4.25
C ASP A 38 -12.51 4.13 5.59
N THR A 39 -11.41 3.98 6.33
CA THR A 39 -11.21 4.68 7.60
C THR A 39 -11.10 6.18 7.36
N ALA A 40 -11.81 6.95 8.19
CA ALA A 40 -11.83 8.40 8.15
C ALA A 40 -10.47 9.00 8.51
N VAL A 41 -10.07 10.05 7.80
CA VAL A 41 -8.81 10.76 8.05
C VAL A 41 -9.10 12.22 8.44
N PRO A 42 -8.57 12.71 9.58
CA PRO A 42 -8.60 14.13 9.94
C PRO A 42 -7.94 15.00 8.87
N ALA A 43 -8.48 16.19 8.60
CA ALA A 43 -8.02 17.05 7.50
C ALA A 43 -6.56 17.50 7.68
N GLU A 44 -6.15 17.73 8.92
CA GLU A 44 -4.79 18.08 9.33
C GLU A 44 -3.75 17.02 8.94
N ASP A 45 -4.16 15.75 8.81
CA ASP A 45 -3.26 14.65 8.50
C ASP A 45 -3.15 14.39 6.99
N HIS A 46 -4.05 14.93 6.16
CA HIS A 46 -4.09 14.63 4.72
C HIS A 46 -2.80 15.01 4.00
N ALA A 47 -2.32 16.24 4.22
CA ALA A 47 -1.08 16.72 3.60
C ALA A 47 0.14 15.93 4.10
N ARG A 48 0.23 15.72 5.42
CA ARG A 48 1.32 14.96 6.04
C ARG A 48 1.44 13.55 5.46
N LEU A 49 0.31 12.86 5.27
CA LEU A 49 0.26 11.51 4.70
C LEU A 49 0.74 11.50 3.26
N ARG A 50 0.25 12.43 2.44
CA ARG A 50 0.65 12.54 1.03
C ARG A 50 2.12 12.82 0.89
N ASP A 51 2.65 13.82 1.60
CA ASP A 51 4.05 14.22 1.53
C ASP A 51 4.98 13.07 1.92
N ARG A 52 4.60 12.29 2.95
CA ARG A 52 5.38 11.14 3.40
C ARG A 52 5.39 10.01 2.37
N LEU A 53 4.24 9.68 1.78
CA LEU A 53 4.18 8.69 0.70
C LEU A 53 4.99 9.15 -0.51
N VAL A 54 4.79 10.38 -0.98
CA VAL A 54 5.49 10.94 -2.15
C VAL A 54 6.99 10.90 -1.92
N SER A 55 7.47 11.44 -0.80
CA SER A 55 8.90 11.49 -0.48
C SER A 55 9.53 10.09 -0.43
N ARG A 56 8.80 9.09 0.07
CA ARG A 56 9.31 7.72 0.17
C ARG A 56 9.30 7.02 -1.18
N LEU A 57 8.24 7.21 -1.98
CA LEU A 57 8.14 6.66 -3.33
C LEU A 57 9.18 7.26 -4.27
N GLU A 58 9.39 8.57 -4.24
CA GLU A 58 10.44 9.23 -5.04
C GLU A 58 11.82 8.64 -4.75
N ARG A 59 12.14 8.40 -3.47
CA ARG A 59 13.40 7.76 -3.07
C ARG A 59 13.54 6.32 -3.56
N ILE A 60 12.45 5.55 -3.55
CA ILE A 60 12.47 4.15 -4.02
C ILE A 60 12.57 4.10 -5.54
N VAL A 61 11.79 4.92 -6.25
CA VAL A 61 11.79 5.00 -7.71
C VAL A 61 13.16 5.45 -8.22
N ALA A 62 13.83 6.38 -7.53
CA ALA A 62 15.16 6.86 -7.91
C ALA A 62 16.25 5.76 -7.91
N ILE A 63 16.07 4.68 -7.16
CA ILE A 63 17.03 3.55 -7.11
C ILE A 63 16.54 2.32 -7.88
N LEU A 64 15.31 2.36 -8.40
CA LEU A 64 14.71 1.25 -9.11
C LEU A 64 15.28 1.17 -10.54
N PRO A 65 15.58 -0.03 -11.07
CA PRO A 65 15.89 -0.17 -12.48
C PRO A 65 14.74 0.33 -13.35
N ALA A 66 15.06 0.95 -14.49
CA ALA A 66 14.08 1.62 -15.35
C ALA A 66 13.03 0.66 -15.97
N ASP A 67 13.33 -0.63 -16.03
CA ASP A 67 12.47 -1.70 -16.55
C ASP A 67 11.57 -2.33 -15.48
N VAL A 68 11.71 -1.92 -14.21
CA VAL A 68 10.92 -2.46 -13.10
C VAL A 68 9.76 -1.53 -12.79
N SER A 69 8.54 -2.07 -12.72
CA SER A 69 7.37 -1.30 -12.33
C SER A 69 7.45 -0.83 -10.86
N PRO A 70 7.12 0.44 -10.55
CA PRO A 70 7.08 0.92 -9.19
C PRO A 70 5.84 0.44 -8.40
N THR A 71 4.85 -0.17 -9.06
CA THR A 71 3.54 -0.52 -8.46
C THR A 71 3.65 -1.36 -7.19
N ALA A 72 4.56 -2.32 -7.14
CA ALA A 72 4.80 -3.10 -5.92
C ALA A 72 5.21 -2.19 -4.75
N ASN A 73 6.13 -1.25 -5.00
CA ASN A 73 6.62 -0.32 -4.00
C ASN A 73 5.55 0.69 -3.56
N GLU A 74 4.69 1.13 -4.49
CA GLU A 74 3.51 1.93 -4.19
C GLU A 74 2.60 1.24 -3.17
N ILE A 75 2.28 -0.03 -3.40
CA ILE A 75 1.42 -0.83 -2.52
C ILE A 75 2.07 -1.02 -1.15
N PHE A 76 3.32 -1.49 -1.11
CA PHE A 76 3.99 -1.76 0.17
C PHE A 76 4.21 -0.49 0.99
N THR A 77 4.59 0.62 0.34
CA THR A 77 4.74 1.92 1.03
C THR A 77 3.41 2.39 1.60
N ALA A 78 2.30 2.25 0.85
CA ALA A 78 0.98 2.61 1.34
C ALA A 78 0.57 1.76 2.55
N VAL A 79 0.75 0.44 2.49
CA VAL A 79 0.44 -0.46 3.63
C VAL A 79 1.25 -0.07 4.87
N GLU A 80 2.55 0.16 4.71
CA GLU A 80 3.43 0.53 5.82
C GLU A 80 2.98 1.85 6.48
N VAL A 81 2.73 2.90 5.69
CA VAL A 81 2.27 4.20 6.22
C VAL A 81 0.92 4.06 6.92
N LEU A 82 -0.03 3.33 6.33
CA LEU A 82 -1.35 3.12 6.92
C LEU A 82 -1.28 2.35 8.24
N VAL A 83 -0.47 1.29 8.33
CA VAL A 83 -0.40 0.49 9.56
C VAL A 83 0.37 1.21 10.66
N MET A 84 1.50 1.84 10.33
CA MET A 84 2.35 2.52 11.32
C MET A 84 1.76 3.83 11.84
N ASP A 85 1.50 4.76 10.93
CA ASP A 85 1.34 6.16 11.32
C ASP A 85 -0.08 6.49 11.75
N VAL A 86 -1.03 5.72 11.26
CA VAL A 86 -2.46 6.00 11.41
C VAL A 86 -3.06 5.11 12.47
N LEU A 87 -2.80 3.80 12.35
CA LEU A 87 -3.41 2.80 13.20
C LEU A 87 -2.61 2.57 14.48
N GLY A 88 -1.48 3.29 14.63
CA GLY A 88 -0.67 3.32 15.84
C GLY A 88 -0.05 1.96 16.17
N ARG A 89 0.18 1.11 15.16
CA ARG A 89 0.80 -0.20 15.36
C ARG A 89 2.29 -0.13 15.10
N GLU A 90 3.07 -0.57 16.08
CA GLU A 90 4.49 -0.82 15.87
C GLU A 90 4.69 -2.03 14.95
N LEU A 91 5.45 -1.84 13.88
CA LEU A 91 5.85 -2.93 13.01
C LEU A 91 7.08 -3.64 13.58
N ARG A 92 6.96 -4.94 13.81
CA ARG A 92 8.09 -5.78 14.22
C ARG A 92 8.66 -6.48 12.99
N ILE A 93 9.96 -6.28 12.74
CA ILE A 93 10.64 -6.75 11.51
C ILE A 93 10.34 -8.23 11.20
N GLY A 94 10.39 -9.12 12.18
CA GLY A 94 10.10 -10.54 11.98
C GLY A 94 8.65 -10.84 11.58
N GLU A 95 7.69 -10.10 12.13
CA GLU A 95 6.27 -10.23 11.77
C GLU A 95 5.99 -9.63 10.39
N GLU A 96 6.64 -8.51 10.06
CA GLU A 96 6.50 -7.89 8.74
C GLU A 96 7.03 -8.77 7.62
N ILE A 97 8.14 -9.46 7.82
CA ILE A 97 8.65 -10.41 6.83
C ILE A 97 7.62 -11.51 6.55
N ALA A 98 7.03 -12.10 7.60
CA ALA A 98 6.00 -13.13 7.43
C ALA A 98 4.72 -12.59 6.77
N ARG A 99 4.31 -11.35 7.09
CA ARG A 99 3.16 -10.68 6.45
C ARG A 99 3.45 -10.40 4.97
N LEU A 100 4.67 -9.95 4.63
CA LEU A 100 5.11 -9.73 3.25
C LEU A 100 5.15 -11.02 2.44
N GLU A 101 5.63 -12.12 3.03
CA GLU A 101 5.58 -13.44 2.39
C GLU A 101 4.14 -13.87 2.12
N THR A 102 3.23 -13.64 3.06
CA THR A 102 1.81 -13.94 2.89
C THR A 102 1.19 -13.11 1.77
N LEU A 103 1.46 -11.80 1.72
CA LEU A 103 1.00 -10.93 0.63
C LEU A 103 1.61 -11.36 -0.72
N THR A 104 2.88 -11.77 -0.73
CA THR A 104 3.56 -12.29 -1.93
C THR A 104 2.89 -13.57 -2.43
N GLU A 105 2.47 -14.45 -1.53
CA GLU A 105 1.77 -15.67 -1.91
C GLU A 105 0.38 -15.38 -2.47
N VAL A 106 -0.35 -14.42 -1.88
CA VAL A 106 -1.62 -13.92 -2.44
C VAL A 106 -1.41 -13.41 -3.87
N PHE A 107 -0.35 -12.63 -4.11
CA PHE A 107 -0.01 -12.17 -5.45
C PHE A 107 0.28 -13.30 -6.44
N ARG A 108 1.00 -14.35 -6.02
CA ARG A 108 1.28 -15.49 -6.90
C ARG A 108 0.02 -16.31 -7.20
N SER A 109 -0.88 -16.41 -6.23
CA SER A 109 -2.11 -17.20 -6.34
C SER A 109 -3.19 -16.54 -7.20
N ASP A 110 -3.13 -15.22 -7.41
CA ASP A 110 -4.04 -14.45 -8.25
C ASP A 110 -3.31 -13.92 -9.50
N PRO A 111 -3.51 -14.54 -10.69
CA PRO A 111 -2.84 -14.15 -11.92
C PRO A 111 -3.08 -12.70 -12.33
N TYR A 112 -4.25 -12.14 -11.99
CA TYR A 112 -4.61 -10.77 -12.33
C TYR A 112 -3.88 -9.78 -11.43
N LEU A 113 -3.81 -10.05 -10.12
CA LEU A 113 -2.99 -9.25 -9.20
C LEU A 113 -1.50 -9.33 -9.57
N TYR A 114 -1.02 -10.51 -9.94
CA TYR A 114 0.36 -10.70 -10.38
C TYR A 114 0.71 -9.82 -11.59
N GLN A 115 -0.19 -9.76 -12.58
CA GLN A 115 -0.02 -8.92 -13.77
C GLN A 115 -0.06 -7.43 -13.43
N LEU A 116 -0.99 -6.99 -12.57
CA LEU A 116 -1.08 -5.59 -12.14
C LEU A 116 0.18 -5.12 -11.43
N VAL A 117 0.71 -5.91 -10.49
CA VAL A 117 1.93 -5.57 -9.75
C VAL A 117 3.15 -5.46 -10.68
N ARG A 118 3.17 -6.24 -11.76
CA ARG A 118 4.21 -6.16 -12.80
C ARG A 118 3.99 -5.05 -13.83
N GLY A 119 2.88 -4.30 -13.75
CA GLY A 119 2.52 -3.30 -14.76
C GLY A 119 2.16 -3.91 -16.11
N GLN A 120 1.72 -5.18 -16.14
CA GLN A 120 1.38 -5.93 -17.35
C GLN A 120 -0.14 -6.03 -17.60
N ALA A 121 -0.95 -5.26 -16.85
CA ALA A 121 -2.39 -5.21 -17.09
C ALA A 121 -2.66 -4.41 -18.38
N ASN A 122 -3.06 -5.13 -19.43
CA ASN A 122 -3.54 -4.57 -20.70
C ASN A 122 -4.89 -3.88 -20.54
#